data_AF-A0A9Q8VBK8-F1
#
_entry.id   AF-A0A9Q8VBK8-F1
#
_cell.length_a   1.000
_cell.length_b   1.000
_cell.length_c   1.000
_cell.angle_alpha   90.00
_cell.angle_beta   90.00
_cell.angle_gamma   90.00
#
_symmetry.space_group_name_H-M   'P 1'
#
loop_
_entity.id
_entity.type
_entity.pdbx_description
1 polymer ?
#
loop_
_entity_poly.entity_id
_entity_poly.type
_entity_poly.pdbx_seq_one_letter_code
_entity_poly.pdbx_strand_id
1 'polypeptide(L)'
;MLPPVDDQVLRDNPEFARLYSTLTNVVLNPDGTTKHDEGEKKREAVRKELDEYRIVAVKQRLLTHAIATASPLDSRAPAARSISQPGQRRREGVTTGGGAAEVPERLVDLLLLLPQLLEADTTLSSESIELLVSSPPLSELGSMMPDLAALVSSNLYSSALSLARLTHPTTNASYLHRHIASLPQDYAALCASLGKAVEDLAVARTRTLASLVELLHTYTQCLAHLVRSLEAKHGVVARSLELRATDVALQAQRVDADAQGALRSLMKEVYSPEAVGALRNYAAHLQDAELRTTDRLRNLQAELADYGVGTAGGEGKEKLMREMARVHGEMTRQIEEVQKDLERLQDG
;
A
#
# COMPACT_ATOMS: atom_id res chain seq x y z
N MET A 1 8.70 -15.63 5.29
CA MET A 1 7.70 -15.67 6.37
C MET A 1 7.98 -16.85 7.29
N LEU A 2 8.49 -16.60 8.51
CA LEU A 2 8.45 -17.63 9.55
C LEU A 2 6.99 -17.80 9.99
N PRO A 3 6.44 -19.03 10.02
CA PRO A 3 5.07 -19.24 10.46
C PRO A 3 4.93 -18.83 11.93
N PRO A 4 3.79 -18.21 12.32
CA PRO A 4 3.55 -17.85 13.71
C PRO A 4 3.59 -19.11 14.58
N VAL A 5 4.45 -19.10 15.60
CA VAL A 5 4.57 -20.18 16.57
C VAL A 5 3.56 -19.95 17.69
N ASP A 6 2.88 -21.01 18.13
CA ASP A 6 1.94 -20.96 19.24
C ASP A 6 2.60 -20.48 20.55
N ASP A 7 1.90 -19.57 21.24
CA ASP A 7 2.35 -19.00 22.52
C ASP A 7 2.59 -20.05 23.61
N GLN A 8 1.96 -21.23 23.50
CA GLN A 8 2.19 -22.36 24.40
C GLN A 8 3.61 -22.96 24.21
N VAL A 9 4.06 -23.11 22.97
CA VAL A 9 5.40 -23.64 22.63
C VAL A 9 6.50 -22.67 23.05
N LEU A 10 6.22 -21.36 22.95
CA LEU A 10 7.13 -20.30 23.42
C LEU A 10 7.23 -20.24 24.96
N ARG A 11 6.16 -20.62 25.68
CA ARG A 11 6.16 -20.73 27.15
C ARG A 11 6.87 -21.99 27.65
N ASP A 12 6.69 -23.11 26.95
CA ASP A 12 7.27 -24.40 27.34
C ASP A 12 8.77 -24.48 27.04
N ASN A 13 9.29 -23.67 26.11
CA ASN A 13 10.72 -23.60 25.77
C ASN A 13 11.24 -22.14 25.73
N PRO A 14 11.72 -21.60 26.86
CA PRO A 14 12.14 -20.20 26.95
C PRO A 14 13.39 -19.87 26.09
N GLU A 15 14.26 -20.84 25.83
CA GLU A 15 15.41 -20.66 24.93
C GLU A 15 14.97 -20.51 23.47
N PHE A 16 13.99 -21.30 23.05
CA PHE A 16 13.39 -21.19 21.72
C PHE A 16 12.67 -19.85 21.54
N ALA A 17 11.97 -19.36 22.57
CA ALA A 17 11.34 -18.04 22.53
C ALA A 17 12.33 -16.90 22.34
N ARG A 18 13.51 -16.97 22.99
CA ARG A 18 14.60 -16.01 22.77
C ARG A 18 15.14 -16.09 21.35
N LEU A 19 15.32 -17.30 20.81
CA LEU A 19 15.84 -17.50 19.46
C LEU A 19 14.84 -17.02 18.39
N TYR A 20 13.56 -17.36 18.56
CA TYR A 20 12.46 -16.94 17.68
C TYR A 20 12.30 -15.42 17.67
N SER A 21 12.31 -14.76 18.82
CA SER A 21 12.24 -13.30 18.93
C SER A 21 13.49 -12.61 18.36
N THR A 22 14.67 -13.21 18.51
CA THR A 22 15.91 -12.67 17.92
C THR A 22 15.88 -12.79 16.39
N LEU A 23 15.43 -13.93 15.85
CA LEU A 23 15.32 -14.13 14.40
C LEU A 23 14.28 -13.23 13.76
N THR A 24 13.09 -13.09 14.37
CA THR A 24 12.00 -12.25 13.84
C THR A 24 12.26 -10.75 13.99
N ASN A 25 12.84 -10.30 15.10
CA ASN A 25 13.01 -8.87 15.35
C ASN A 25 14.35 -8.32 14.84
N VAL A 26 15.44 -9.07 15.01
CA VAL A 26 16.81 -8.57 14.76
C VAL A 26 17.34 -8.99 13.38
N VAL A 27 17.11 -10.25 12.99
CA VAL A 27 17.81 -10.84 11.84
C VAL A 27 16.98 -10.80 10.55
N LEU A 28 15.67 -10.94 10.60
CA LEU A 28 14.81 -11.10 9.43
C LEU A 28 13.81 -9.94 9.28
N ASN A 29 13.51 -9.59 8.02
CA ASN A 29 12.41 -8.75 7.61
C ASN A 29 11.08 -9.55 7.60
N PRO A 30 9.92 -8.89 7.61
CA PRO A 30 8.62 -9.56 7.56
C PRO A 30 8.49 -10.54 6.38
N ASP A 31 9.11 -10.24 5.24
CA ASP A 31 9.10 -11.13 4.06
C ASP A 31 9.99 -12.37 4.22
N GLY A 32 10.85 -12.42 5.24
CA GLY A 32 11.80 -13.50 5.52
C GLY A 32 13.19 -13.30 4.92
N THR A 33 13.48 -12.12 4.36
CA THR A 33 14.82 -11.72 3.93
C THR A 33 15.66 -11.27 5.13
N THR A 34 16.97 -11.47 5.09
CA THR A 34 17.88 -11.06 6.19
C THR A 34 18.10 -9.56 6.18
N LYS A 35 17.87 -8.89 7.31
CA LYS A 35 18.13 -7.45 7.52
C LYS A 35 19.60 -7.07 7.34
N HIS A 36 20.52 -8.02 7.57
CA HIS A 36 21.96 -7.81 7.50
C HIS A 36 22.57 -8.51 6.29
N ASP A 37 22.06 -8.20 5.10
CA ASP A 37 22.73 -8.60 3.86
C ASP A 37 23.67 -7.46 3.42
N GLU A 38 24.92 -7.53 3.86
CA GLU A 38 26.01 -6.62 3.43
C GLU A 38 26.17 -6.56 1.90
N GLY A 39 25.60 -7.54 1.18
CA GLY A 39 25.53 -7.59 -0.27
C GLY A 39 24.32 -6.90 -0.89
N GLU A 40 23.23 -6.61 -0.17
CA GLU A 40 22.04 -5.98 -0.75
C GLU A 40 22.35 -4.59 -1.29
N LYS A 41 23.02 -3.74 -0.50
CA LYS A 41 23.41 -2.40 -0.94
C LYS A 41 24.31 -2.45 -2.17
N LYS A 42 25.21 -3.44 -2.25
CA LYS A 42 26.08 -3.66 -3.43
C LYS A 42 25.27 -4.13 -4.64
N ARG A 43 24.32 -5.06 -4.46
CA ARG A 43 23.45 -5.55 -5.54
C ARG A 43 22.47 -4.49 -6.03
N GLU A 44 21.96 -3.64 -5.14
CA GLU A 44 21.13 -2.49 -5.51
C GLU A 44 21.94 -1.43 -6.25
N ALA A 45 23.17 -1.14 -5.83
CA ALA A 45 24.07 -0.25 -6.57
C ALA A 45 24.33 -0.78 -7.98
N VAL A 46 24.65 -2.08 -8.11
CA VAL A 46 24.85 -2.73 -9.42
C VAL A 46 23.58 -2.71 -10.28
N ARG A 47 22.40 -2.89 -9.68
CA ARG A 47 21.12 -2.79 -10.42
C ARG A 47 20.89 -1.38 -10.95
N LYS A 48 21.13 -0.35 -10.12
CA LYS A 48 21.02 1.05 -10.53
C LYS A 48 22.00 1.39 -11.66
N GLU A 49 23.26 0.99 -11.54
CA GLU A 49 24.25 1.16 -12.61
C GLU A 49 23.80 0.46 -13.90
N LEU A 50 23.31 -0.78 -13.81
CA LEU A 50 22.87 -1.54 -14.97
C LEU A 50 21.66 -0.89 -15.65
N ASP A 51 20.72 -0.34 -14.89
CA ASP A 51 19.57 0.38 -15.44
C ASP A 51 19.98 1.71 -16.09
N GLU A 52 20.97 2.43 -15.53
CA GLU A 52 21.56 3.60 -16.17
C GLU A 52 22.20 3.25 -17.52
N TYR A 53 23.00 2.17 -17.58
CA TYR A 53 23.59 1.69 -18.83
C TYR A 53 22.53 1.28 -19.86
N ARG A 54 21.45 0.62 -19.42
CA ARG A 54 20.32 0.27 -20.31
C ARG A 54 19.66 1.51 -20.88
N ILE A 55 19.41 2.53 -20.07
CA ILE A 55 18.81 3.80 -20.53
C ILE A 55 19.72 4.47 -21.55
N VAL A 56 21.04 4.52 -21.30
CA VAL A 56 22.01 5.09 -22.24
C VAL A 56 22.05 4.30 -23.54
N ALA A 57 22.08 2.97 -23.49
CA ALA A 57 22.09 2.12 -24.67
C ALA A 57 20.80 2.26 -25.50
N VAL A 58 19.64 2.34 -24.85
CA VAL A 58 18.36 2.58 -25.52
C VAL A 58 18.34 3.97 -26.16
N LYS A 59 18.82 5.00 -25.48
CA LYS A 59 18.95 6.36 -26.06
C LYS A 59 19.87 6.36 -27.28
N GLN A 60 21.03 5.72 -27.21
CA GLN A 60 21.95 5.60 -28.35
C GLN A 60 21.33 4.82 -29.50
N ARG A 61 20.57 3.76 -29.22
CA ARG A 61 19.88 2.97 -30.23
C ARG A 61 18.73 3.75 -30.88
N LEU A 62 18.01 4.54 -30.10
CA LEU A 62 16.91 5.39 -30.58
C LEU A 62 17.46 6.55 -31.40
N LEU A 63 18.58 7.15 -30.99
CA LEU A 63 19.28 8.18 -31.77
C LEU A 63 19.88 7.61 -33.07
N THR A 64 20.53 6.46 -33.03
CA THR A 64 21.04 5.81 -34.26
C THR A 64 19.92 5.40 -35.18
N HIS A 65 18.80 4.90 -34.64
CA HIS A 65 17.61 4.62 -35.42
C HIS A 65 17.01 5.89 -36.02
N ALA A 66 16.86 6.96 -35.24
CA ALA A 66 16.34 8.25 -35.71
C ALA A 66 17.22 8.87 -36.79
N ILE A 67 18.55 8.82 -36.65
CA ILE A 67 19.51 9.30 -37.64
C ILE A 67 19.45 8.43 -38.91
N ALA A 68 19.35 7.11 -38.78
CA ALA A 68 19.22 6.19 -39.91
C ALA A 68 17.89 6.38 -40.67
N THR A 69 16.82 6.80 -39.98
CA THR A 69 15.52 7.08 -40.60
C THR A 69 15.35 8.51 -41.09
N ALA A 70 16.09 9.49 -40.54
CA ALA A 70 15.96 10.91 -40.87
C ALA A 70 17.02 11.42 -41.87
N SER A 71 18.11 10.67 -42.10
CA SER A 71 19.07 11.03 -43.14
C SER A 71 18.62 10.45 -44.49
N PRO A 72 18.43 11.28 -45.53
CA PRO A 72 18.48 10.76 -46.89
C PRO A 72 19.88 10.17 -47.13
N LEU A 73 19.96 9.13 -47.95
CA LEU A 73 21.18 8.38 -48.27
C LEU A 73 22.26 9.30 -48.87
N ASP A 74 23.09 9.89 -48.02
CA ASP A 74 24.40 10.39 -48.42
C ASP A 74 25.39 9.22 -48.45
N SER A 75 25.81 8.91 -49.67
CA SER A 75 26.79 7.90 -50.01
C SER A 75 28.18 8.28 -49.51
N ARG A 76 28.48 8.03 -48.24
CA ARG A 76 29.87 7.87 -47.80
C ARG A 76 30.00 6.97 -46.57
N ALA A 77 30.20 5.68 -46.83
CA ALA A 77 30.65 4.74 -45.80
C ALA A 77 31.96 5.23 -45.16
N PRO A 78 32.12 5.15 -43.83
CA PRO A 78 33.40 5.44 -43.19
C PRO A 78 34.38 4.31 -43.49
N ALA A 79 35.51 4.68 -44.09
CA ALA A 79 36.64 3.78 -44.28
C ALA A 79 37.13 3.27 -42.92
N ALA A 80 36.82 2.01 -42.62
CA ALA A 80 37.48 1.27 -41.55
C ALA A 80 38.97 1.15 -41.89
N ARG A 81 39.80 1.82 -41.10
CA ARG A 81 41.27 1.70 -41.14
C ARG A 81 41.65 0.28 -40.73
N SER A 82 42.05 -0.56 -41.67
CA SER A 82 42.79 -1.79 -41.39
C SER A 82 44.29 -1.50 -41.49
N ILE A 83 44.98 -1.82 -40.40
CA ILE A 83 46.42 -1.65 -40.22
C ILE A 83 47.14 -2.89 -40.78
N SER A 84 48.04 -2.62 -41.74
CA SER A 84 49.27 -3.34 -42.12
C SER A 84 49.26 -4.84 -42.45
N GLN A 85 49.64 -5.17 -43.69
CA GLN A 85 50.90 -5.90 -43.97
C GLN A 85 51.34 -5.73 -45.46
N PRO A 86 52.65 -5.59 -45.75
CA PRO A 86 53.17 -5.30 -47.09
C PRO A 86 53.67 -6.57 -47.81
N GLY A 87 53.38 -6.68 -49.11
CA GLY A 87 53.86 -7.79 -49.93
C GLY A 87 53.63 -7.57 -51.43
N GLN A 88 54.62 -6.93 -52.06
CA GLN A 88 54.91 -6.81 -53.49
C GLN A 88 54.15 -7.72 -54.48
N ARG A 89 53.63 -7.14 -55.58
CA ARG A 89 54.32 -7.12 -56.89
C ARG A 89 53.53 -6.34 -57.96
N ARG A 90 54.30 -5.57 -58.74
CA ARG A 90 53.97 -4.74 -59.92
C ARG A 90 53.29 -5.52 -61.06
N ARG A 91 52.33 -4.87 -61.71
CA ARG A 91 52.11 -4.75 -63.17
C ARG A 91 51.14 -3.57 -63.37
N GLU A 92 51.65 -2.35 -63.53
CA GLU A 92 51.79 -1.66 -64.83
C GLU A 92 50.54 -1.70 -65.72
N GLY A 93 49.80 -0.59 -65.67
CA GLY A 93 49.28 0.12 -66.84
C GLY A 93 48.12 -0.50 -67.62
N VAL A 94 46.88 -0.15 -67.23
CA VAL A 94 45.86 0.40 -68.17
C VAL A 94 44.96 1.34 -67.37
N THR A 95 45.10 2.63 -67.65
CA THR A 95 44.11 3.67 -67.37
C THR A 95 42.92 3.50 -68.32
N THR A 96 41.73 3.18 -67.82
CA THR A 96 40.44 3.54 -68.44
C THR A 96 39.26 3.18 -67.54
N GLY A 97 38.42 4.19 -67.20
CA GLY A 97 36.97 3.98 -67.11
C GLY A 97 36.34 3.77 -65.73
N GLY A 98 36.67 4.58 -64.73
CA GLY A 98 35.87 4.69 -63.49
C GLY A 98 35.06 5.97 -63.48
N GLY A 99 34.18 6.16 -64.48
CA GLY A 99 33.25 7.28 -64.49
C GLY A 99 32.25 7.10 -63.35
N ALA A 100 32.39 7.87 -62.29
CA ALA A 100 31.21 8.42 -61.65
C ALA A 100 30.51 9.20 -62.76
N ALA A 101 29.50 8.60 -63.39
CA ALA A 101 28.66 9.32 -64.33
C ALA A 101 28.04 10.46 -63.52
N GLU A 102 28.56 11.68 -63.73
CA GLU A 102 27.87 12.89 -63.35
C GLU A 102 26.48 12.76 -63.96
N VAL A 103 25.49 12.45 -63.13
CA VAL A 103 24.10 12.38 -63.56
C VAL A 103 23.79 13.77 -64.11
N PRO A 104 23.43 13.92 -65.40
CA PRO A 104 23.07 15.20 -65.97
C PRO A 104 22.12 15.95 -65.03
N GLU A 105 22.39 17.23 -64.73
CA GLU A 105 21.61 18.03 -63.76
C GLU A 105 20.09 17.96 -64.04
N ARG A 106 19.73 17.86 -65.33
CA ARG A 106 18.35 17.70 -65.82
C ARG A 106 17.67 16.38 -65.42
N LEU A 107 18.44 15.30 -65.25
CA LEU A 107 17.93 14.02 -64.75
C LEU A 107 17.67 14.07 -63.24
N VAL A 108 18.44 14.85 -62.49
CA VAL A 108 18.21 15.07 -61.06
C VAL A 108 16.92 15.86 -60.84
N ASP A 109 16.71 16.93 -61.60
CA ASP A 109 15.47 17.71 -61.60
C ASP A 109 14.25 16.83 -61.91
N LEU A 110 14.39 15.93 -62.89
CA LEU A 110 13.33 14.99 -63.28
C LEU A 110 13.07 13.92 -62.20
N LEU A 111 14.11 13.34 -61.60
CA LEU A 111 13.97 12.37 -60.51
C LEU A 111 13.36 12.97 -59.23
N LEU A 112 13.48 14.29 -59.04
CA LEU A 112 12.85 15.00 -57.93
C LEU A 112 11.35 15.26 -58.16
N LEU A 113 10.95 15.48 -59.43
CA LEU A 113 9.57 15.78 -59.83
C LEU A 113 8.72 14.53 -60.11
N LEU A 114 9.32 13.45 -60.61
CA LEU A 114 8.62 12.19 -60.95
C LEU A 114 7.86 11.55 -59.79
N PRO A 115 8.39 11.44 -58.56
CA PRO A 115 7.67 10.82 -57.44
C PRO A 115 6.34 11.52 -57.15
N GLN A 116 6.34 12.86 -57.17
CA GLN A 116 5.12 13.66 -56.93
C GLN A 116 4.09 13.50 -58.05
N LEU A 117 4.53 13.25 -59.28
CA LEU A 117 3.64 12.98 -60.42
C LEU A 117 3.11 11.54 -60.43
N LEU A 118 3.85 10.57 -59.88
CA LEU A 118 3.44 9.16 -59.76
C LEU A 118 2.54 8.90 -58.55
N GLU A 119 2.67 9.70 -57.50
CA GLU A 119 1.89 9.61 -56.26
C GLU A 119 0.62 10.49 -56.29
N ALA A 120 0.48 11.35 -57.30
CA ALA A 120 -0.72 12.16 -57.51
C ALA A 120 -1.89 11.31 -58.05
N ASP A 121 -2.80 10.90 -57.17
CA ASP A 121 -4.05 10.19 -57.49
C ASP A 121 -5.08 11.00 -58.33
N THR A 122 -4.72 12.20 -58.79
CA THR A 122 -5.65 13.14 -59.44
C THR A 122 -5.49 13.17 -60.96
N THR A 123 -6.58 12.95 -61.69
CA THR A 123 -6.63 13.14 -63.16
C THR A 123 -6.43 14.63 -63.51
N LEU A 124 -5.21 15.01 -63.86
CA LEU A 124 -4.89 16.34 -64.37
C LEU A 124 -5.72 16.65 -65.63
N SER A 125 -6.12 17.92 -65.80
CA SER A 125 -6.83 18.38 -67.01
C SER A 125 -5.96 18.18 -68.26
N SER A 126 -6.56 17.79 -69.39
CA SER A 126 -5.85 17.48 -70.65
C SER A 126 -4.93 18.63 -71.09
N GLU A 127 -5.37 19.89 -70.94
CA GLU A 127 -4.56 21.07 -71.27
C GLU A 127 -3.34 21.23 -70.35
N SER A 128 -3.47 20.86 -69.06
CA SER A 128 -2.38 20.91 -68.10
C SER A 128 -1.36 19.80 -68.33
N ILE A 129 -1.81 18.63 -68.79
CA ILE A 129 -0.93 17.52 -69.20
C ILE A 129 -0.13 17.93 -70.45
N GLU A 130 -0.76 18.55 -71.43
CA GLU A 130 -0.09 19.04 -72.63
C GLU A 130 0.95 20.13 -72.31
N LEU A 131 0.66 21.03 -71.37
CA LEU A 131 1.62 22.05 -70.90
C LEU A 131 2.79 21.43 -70.10
N LEU A 132 2.53 20.41 -69.30
CA LEU A 132 3.57 19.69 -68.54
C LEU A 132 4.49 18.87 -69.46
N VAL A 133 3.94 18.19 -70.47
CA VAL A 133 4.73 17.38 -71.42
C VAL A 133 5.49 18.24 -72.43
N SER A 134 5.00 19.46 -72.73
CA SER A 134 5.68 20.40 -73.63
C SER A 134 6.78 21.24 -72.96
N SER A 135 6.91 21.19 -71.63
CA SER A 135 7.96 21.90 -70.89
C SER A 135 9.11 20.98 -70.46
N PRO A 136 10.38 21.44 -70.51
CA PRO A 136 11.49 20.69 -69.93
C PRO A 136 11.33 20.63 -68.40
N PRO A 137 11.63 19.49 -67.74
CA PRO A 137 12.40 18.34 -68.23
C PRO A 137 11.58 17.21 -68.89
N LEU A 138 10.25 17.29 -68.94
CA LEU A 138 9.38 16.21 -69.46
C LEU A 138 9.36 16.14 -70.99
N SER A 139 9.53 17.26 -71.68
CA SER A 139 9.67 17.29 -73.15
C SER A 139 10.89 16.50 -73.65
N GLU A 140 11.95 16.44 -72.84
CA GLU A 140 13.21 15.73 -73.11
C GLU A 140 13.23 14.32 -72.47
N LEU A 141 12.10 13.84 -71.93
CA LEU A 141 12.01 12.53 -71.30
C LEU A 141 12.37 11.41 -72.29
N GLY A 142 11.97 11.52 -73.55
CA GLY A 142 12.26 10.51 -74.58
C GLY A 142 13.77 10.35 -74.85
N SER A 143 14.55 11.43 -74.78
CA SER A 143 16.01 11.38 -74.95
C SER A 143 16.74 10.94 -73.68
N MET A 144 16.16 11.23 -72.50
CA MET A 144 16.71 10.86 -71.18
C MET A 144 16.30 9.46 -70.70
N MET A 145 15.32 8.84 -71.35
CA MET A 145 14.81 7.51 -71.03
C MET A 145 15.89 6.40 -71.02
N PRO A 146 16.82 6.28 -71.99
CA PRO A 146 17.86 5.24 -71.93
C PRO A 146 18.76 5.39 -70.69
N ASP A 147 19.06 6.61 -70.26
CA ASP A 147 19.86 6.88 -69.06
C ASP A 147 19.08 6.57 -67.78
N LEU A 148 17.78 6.91 -67.74
CA LEU A 148 16.88 6.51 -66.65
C LEU A 148 16.73 4.99 -66.55
N ALA A 149 16.58 4.29 -67.68
CA ALA A 149 16.53 2.82 -67.69
C ALA A 149 17.83 2.21 -67.16
N ALA A 150 18.99 2.78 -67.53
CA ALA A 150 20.28 2.34 -67.02
C ALA A 150 20.39 2.57 -65.50
N LEU A 151 19.96 3.73 -64.99
CA LEU A 151 19.94 4.04 -63.56
C LEU A 151 18.99 3.13 -62.79
N VAL A 152 17.74 2.99 -63.24
CA VAL A 152 16.73 2.14 -62.58
C VAL A 152 17.16 0.68 -62.59
N SER A 153 17.66 0.15 -63.71
CA SER A 153 18.15 -1.23 -63.77
C SER A 153 19.36 -1.45 -62.86
N SER A 154 20.29 -0.50 -62.77
CA SER A 154 21.44 -0.58 -61.84
C SER A 154 20.99 -0.55 -60.38
N ASN A 155 20.01 0.30 -60.04
CA ASN A 155 19.44 0.38 -58.70
C ASN A 155 18.68 -0.88 -58.33
N LEU A 156 17.82 -1.39 -59.22
CA LEU A 156 17.09 -2.64 -59.01
C LEU A 156 18.03 -3.85 -58.90
N TYR A 157 19.10 -3.89 -59.70
CA TYR A 157 20.10 -4.93 -59.58
C TYR A 157 20.87 -4.83 -58.25
N SER A 158 21.21 -3.61 -57.80
CA SER A 158 21.89 -3.39 -56.52
C SER A 158 21.01 -3.78 -55.32
N SER A 159 19.71 -3.50 -55.37
CA SER A 159 18.75 -3.88 -54.32
C SER A 159 18.47 -5.38 -54.34
N ALA A 160 18.35 -6.00 -55.52
CA ALA A 160 18.25 -7.46 -55.62
C ALA A 160 19.50 -8.15 -55.05
N LEU A 161 20.70 -7.59 -55.29
CA LEU A 161 21.95 -8.12 -54.75
C LEU A 161 22.01 -7.94 -53.22
N SER A 162 21.57 -6.80 -52.68
CA SER A 162 21.51 -6.59 -51.23
C SER A 162 20.53 -7.57 -50.56
N LEU A 163 19.35 -7.81 -51.15
CA LEU A 163 18.41 -8.81 -50.68
C LEU A 163 18.99 -10.23 -50.76
N ALA A 164 19.70 -10.57 -51.85
CA ALA A 164 20.34 -11.87 -51.99
C ALA A 164 21.45 -12.10 -50.93
N ARG A 165 22.15 -11.05 -50.49
CA ARG A 165 23.09 -11.12 -49.35
C ARG A 165 22.39 -11.42 -48.03
N LEU A 166 21.19 -10.87 -47.82
CA LEU A 166 20.42 -11.09 -46.60
C LEU A 166 19.86 -12.51 -46.53
N THR A 167 19.41 -13.06 -47.66
CA THR A 167 18.90 -14.44 -47.72
C THR A 167 20.03 -15.47 -47.71
N HIS A 168 21.20 -15.13 -48.26
CA HIS A 168 22.37 -16.01 -48.35
C HIS A 168 23.63 -15.36 -47.77
N PRO A 169 23.72 -15.19 -46.45
CA PRO A 169 24.84 -14.48 -45.81
C PRO A 169 26.18 -15.22 -45.93
N THR A 170 26.15 -16.53 -46.17
CA THR A 170 27.35 -17.38 -46.26
C THR A 170 27.90 -17.49 -47.68
N THR A 171 27.22 -16.94 -48.68
CA THR A 171 27.60 -17.11 -50.09
C THR A 171 28.59 -16.02 -50.51
N ASN A 172 29.66 -16.43 -51.20
CA ASN A 172 30.67 -15.52 -51.72
C ASN A 172 30.07 -14.43 -52.61
N ALA A 173 30.57 -13.20 -52.46
CA ALA A 173 30.01 -12.02 -53.13
C ALA A 173 29.96 -12.12 -54.66
N SER A 174 30.88 -12.89 -55.26
CA SER A 174 30.95 -13.14 -56.70
C SER A 174 29.83 -14.01 -57.24
N TYR A 175 29.18 -14.84 -56.42
CA TYR A 175 28.13 -15.78 -56.86
C TYR A 175 26.71 -15.32 -56.49
N LEU A 176 26.56 -14.23 -55.74
CA LEU A 176 25.27 -13.70 -55.28
C LEU A 176 24.29 -13.40 -56.42
N HIS A 177 24.80 -12.97 -57.58
CA HIS A 177 23.96 -12.66 -58.74
C HIS A 177 23.14 -13.86 -59.24
N ARG A 178 23.59 -15.10 -58.98
CA ARG A 178 22.89 -16.33 -59.37
C ARG A 178 21.63 -16.57 -58.52
N HIS A 179 21.60 -16.03 -57.31
CA HIS A 179 20.49 -16.16 -56.36
C HIS A 179 19.40 -15.10 -56.54
N ILE A 180 19.59 -14.13 -57.44
CA ILE A 180 18.58 -13.10 -57.72
C ILE A 180 17.30 -13.75 -58.28
N ALA A 181 17.43 -14.80 -59.12
CA ALA A 181 16.28 -15.50 -59.68
C ALA A 181 15.55 -16.39 -58.66
N SER A 182 16.22 -16.86 -57.60
CA SER A 182 15.61 -17.70 -56.55
C SER A 182 14.95 -16.88 -55.44
N LEU A 183 15.23 -15.57 -55.36
CA LEU A 183 14.76 -14.67 -54.31
C LEU A 183 13.24 -14.76 -54.01
N PRO A 184 12.33 -14.87 -55.00
CA PRO A 184 10.90 -15.02 -54.74
C PRO A 184 10.56 -16.35 -54.06
N GLN A 185 11.25 -17.43 -54.44
CA GLN A 185 11.07 -18.76 -53.85
C GLN A 185 11.62 -18.79 -52.41
N ASP A 186 12.78 -18.16 -52.19
CA ASP A 186 13.39 -18.04 -50.86
C ASP A 186 12.50 -17.21 -49.92
N TYR A 187 11.91 -16.12 -50.42
CA TYR A 187 10.92 -15.34 -49.68
C TYR A 187 9.68 -16.16 -49.32
N ALA A 188 9.10 -16.89 -50.27
CA ALA A 188 7.96 -17.76 -49.99
C ALA A 188 8.29 -18.84 -48.95
N ALA A 189 9.49 -19.42 -49.02
CA ALA A 189 9.98 -20.40 -48.06
C ALA A 189 10.17 -19.79 -46.66
N LEU A 190 10.72 -18.58 -46.57
CA LEU A 190 10.87 -17.84 -45.31
C LEU A 190 9.51 -17.52 -44.68
N CYS A 191 8.56 -17.01 -45.46
CA CYS A 191 7.20 -16.76 -45.00
C CYS A 191 6.52 -18.05 -44.49
N ALA A 192 6.66 -19.16 -45.21
CA ALA A 192 6.14 -20.45 -44.77
C ALA A 192 6.82 -20.95 -43.49
N SER A 193 8.14 -20.74 -43.34
CA SER A 193 8.89 -21.12 -42.13
C SER A 193 8.49 -20.29 -40.91
N LEU A 194 8.24 -18.98 -41.11
CA LEU A 194 7.76 -18.08 -40.07
C LEU A 194 6.35 -18.48 -39.64
N GLY A 195 5.45 -18.75 -40.60
CA GLY A 195 4.10 -19.24 -40.32
C GLY A 195 4.13 -20.50 -39.45
N LYS A 196 4.93 -21.51 -39.85
CA LYS A 196 5.11 -22.74 -39.07
C LYS A 196 5.68 -22.49 -37.68
N ALA A 197 6.71 -21.65 -37.56
CA ALA A 197 7.30 -21.33 -36.25
C ALA A 197 6.31 -20.61 -35.31
N VAL A 198 5.43 -19.77 -35.86
CA VAL A 198 4.37 -19.11 -35.10
C VAL A 198 3.32 -20.12 -34.63
N GLU A 199 2.91 -21.03 -35.51
CA GLU A 199 1.97 -22.12 -35.17
C GLU A 199 2.55 -23.04 -34.09
N ASP A 200 3.79 -23.50 -34.26
CA ASP A 200 4.50 -24.36 -33.30
C ASP A 200 4.62 -23.68 -31.93
N LEU A 201 4.94 -22.39 -31.90
CA LEU A 201 5.01 -21.60 -30.67
C LEU A 201 3.63 -21.48 -30.02
N ALA A 202 2.56 -21.28 -30.79
CA ALA A 202 1.20 -21.23 -30.25
C ALA A 202 0.80 -22.58 -29.64
N VAL A 203 1.11 -23.69 -30.30
CA VAL A 203 0.86 -25.05 -29.79
C VAL A 203 1.69 -25.35 -28.54
N ALA A 204 2.96 -24.95 -28.50
CA ALA A 204 3.79 -25.11 -27.32
C ALA A 204 3.22 -24.32 -26.12
N ARG A 205 2.77 -23.08 -26.36
CA ARG A 205 2.13 -22.25 -25.33
C ARG A 205 0.86 -22.90 -24.79
N THR A 206 -0.06 -23.35 -25.65
CA THR A 206 -1.29 -24.01 -25.20
C THR A 206 -1.00 -25.28 -24.40
N ARG A 207 -0.02 -26.08 -24.82
CA ARG A 207 0.44 -27.26 -24.07
C ARG A 207 1.00 -26.91 -22.69
N THR A 208 1.83 -25.87 -22.60
CA THR A 208 2.38 -25.43 -21.31
C THR A 208 1.28 -24.94 -20.38
N LEU A 209 0.31 -24.16 -20.89
CA LEU A 209 -0.84 -23.69 -20.11
C LEU A 209 -1.69 -24.85 -19.61
N ALA A 210 -1.96 -25.86 -20.45
CA ALA A 210 -2.69 -27.06 -20.03
C ALA A 210 -1.96 -27.79 -18.88
N SER A 211 -0.65 -27.99 -18.99
CA SER A 211 0.14 -28.63 -17.93
C SER A 211 0.17 -27.82 -16.62
N LEU A 212 0.16 -26.48 -16.70
CA LEU A 212 0.10 -25.61 -15.52
C LEU A 212 -1.28 -25.70 -14.85
N VAL A 213 -2.35 -25.78 -15.62
CA VAL A 213 -3.71 -25.96 -15.09
C VAL A 213 -3.83 -27.32 -14.37
N GLU A 214 -3.30 -28.39 -14.96
CA GLU A 214 -3.25 -29.71 -14.32
C GLU A 214 -2.47 -29.68 -13.01
N LEU A 215 -1.28 -29.06 -13.02
CA LEU A 215 -0.48 -28.89 -11.81
C LEU A 215 -1.24 -28.11 -10.74
N LEU A 216 -1.86 -26.98 -11.07
CA LEU A 216 -2.67 -26.20 -10.12
C LEU A 216 -3.84 -27.02 -9.57
N HIS A 217 -4.47 -27.85 -10.40
CA HIS A 217 -5.52 -28.76 -9.94
C HIS A 217 -4.99 -29.78 -8.94
N THR A 218 -3.82 -30.39 -9.18
CA THR A 218 -3.22 -31.31 -8.21
C THR A 218 -2.85 -30.62 -6.90
N TYR A 219 -2.32 -29.39 -6.94
CA TYR A 219 -2.01 -28.62 -5.73
C TYR A 219 -3.27 -28.29 -4.94
N THR A 220 -4.37 -27.88 -5.59
CA THR A 220 -5.62 -27.58 -4.89
C THR A 220 -6.21 -28.84 -4.24
N GLN A 221 -6.12 -30.00 -4.90
CA GLN A 221 -6.49 -31.29 -4.30
C GLN A 221 -5.63 -31.62 -3.07
N CYS A 222 -4.30 -31.50 -3.18
CA CYS A 222 -3.39 -31.74 -2.06
C CYS A 222 -3.69 -30.81 -0.87
N LEU A 223 -3.93 -29.53 -1.11
CA LEU A 223 -4.30 -28.56 -0.07
C LEU A 223 -5.66 -28.91 0.56
N ALA A 224 -6.66 -29.28 -0.23
CA ALA A 224 -7.95 -29.71 0.29
C ALA A 224 -7.83 -30.97 1.17
N HIS A 225 -6.99 -31.94 0.78
CA HIS A 225 -6.71 -33.12 1.60
C HIS A 225 -5.98 -32.75 2.90
N LEU A 226 -5.03 -31.82 2.85
CA LEU A 226 -4.32 -31.33 4.03
C LEU A 226 -5.32 -30.65 4.99
N VAL A 227 -6.15 -29.73 4.50
CA VAL A 227 -7.18 -29.06 5.31
C VAL A 227 -8.12 -30.08 5.94
N ARG A 228 -8.66 -31.03 5.18
CA ARG A 228 -9.51 -32.10 5.75
C ARG A 228 -8.79 -32.92 6.81
N SER A 229 -7.49 -33.20 6.64
CA SER A 229 -6.71 -33.92 7.64
C SER A 229 -6.48 -33.11 8.92
N LEU A 230 -6.32 -31.79 8.80
CA LEU A 230 -6.24 -30.89 9.94
C LEU A 230 -7.59 -30.75 10.65
N GLU A 231 -8.68 -30.62 9.89
CA GLU A 231 -10.04 -30.62 10.43
C GLU A 231 -10.37 -31.94 11.13
N ALA A 232 -9.97 -33.08 10.58
CA ALA A 232 -10.17 -34.38 11.21
C ALA A 232 -9.40 -34.51 12.55
N LYS A 233 -8.18 -33.96 12.62
CA LYS A 233 -7.35 -34.03 13.85
C LYS A 233 -7.77 -33.01 14.90
N HIS A 234 -7.97 -31.76 14.49
CA HIS A 234 -8.13 -30.63 15.40
C HIS A 234 -9.59 -30.16 15.51
N GLY A 235 -10.44 -30.45 14.53
CA GLY A 235 -11.84 -29.99 14.52
C GLY A 235 -12.69 -30.60 15.64
N VAL A 236 -12.49 -31.88 15.97
CA VAL A 236 -13.21 -32.50 17.11
C VAL A 236 -12.74 -31.90 18.43
N VAL A 237 -11.43 -31.68 18.59
CA VAL A 237 -10.86 -31.08 19.80
C VAL A 237 -11.37 -29.64 19.98
N ALA A 238 -11.32 -28.81 18.93
CA ALA A 238 -11.82 -27.44 18.95
C ALA A 238 -13.31 -27.39 19.35
N ARG A 239 -14.17 -28.18 18.68
CA ARG A 239 -15.60 -28.25 19.01
C ARG A 239 -15.85 -28.74 20.43
N SER A 240 -15.05 -29.70 20.92
CA SER A 240 -15.18 -30.20 22.29
C SER A 240 -14.77 -29.17 23.34
N LEU A 241 -13.75 -28.35 23.06
CA LEU A 241 -13.32 -27.26 23.93
C LEU A 241 -14.33 -26.11 23.95
N GLU A 242 -14.90 -25.77 22.79
CA GLU A 242 -15.99 -24.80 22.70
C GLU A 242 -17.20 -25.25 23.53
N LEU A 243 -17.66 -26.50 23.37
CA LEU A 243 -18.77 -27.03 24.16
C LEU A 243 -18.47 -27.01 25.66
N ARG A 244 -17.26 -27.43 26.07
CA ARG A 244 -16.85 -27.36 27.49
C ARG A 244 -16.80 -25.93 28.01
N ALA A 245 -16.31 -24.98 27.22
CA ALA A 245 -16.30 -23.57 27.60
C ALA A 245 -17.72 -23.03 27.77
N THR A 246 -18.65 -23.41 26.89
CA THR A 246 -20.06 -23.03 27.02
C THR A 246 -20.73 -23.69 28.23
N ASP A 247 -20.42 -24.94 28.54
CA ASP A 247 -20.94 -25.64 29.71
C ASP A 247 -20.47 -24.98 31.01
N VAL A 248 -19.18 -24.66 31.10
CA VAL A 248 -18.59 -23.97 32.27
C VAL A 248 -19.17 -22.55 32.41
N ALA A 249 -19.33 -21.81 31.31
CA ALA A 249 -19.94 -20.48 31.35
C ALA A 249 -21.40 -20.55 31.83
N LEU A 250 -22.16 -21.54 31.38
CA LEU A 250 -23.55 -21.75 31.82
C LEU A 250 -23.60 -22.14 33.30
N GLN A 251 -22.70 -23.02 33.76
CA GLN A 251 -22.57 -23.37 35.17
C GLN A 251 -22.25 -22.14 36.03
N ALA A 252 -21.32 -21.27 35.60
CA ALA A 252 -21.00 -20.04 36.30
C ALA A 252 -22.23 -19.11 36.40
N GLN A 253 -22.97 -18.92 35.31
CA GLN A 253 -24.21 -18.12 35.32
C GLN A 253 -25.27 -18.69 36.27
N ARG A 254 -25.39 -20.02 36.37
CA ARG A 254 -26.31 -20.66 37.34
C ARG A 254 -25.87 -20.37 38.76
N VAL A 255 -24.58 -20.53 39.07
CA VAL A 255 -24.04 -20.25 40.41
C VAL A 255 -24.22 -18.77 40.76
N ASP A 256 -24.01 -17.85 39.82
CA ASP A 256 -24.27 -16.42 40.05
C ASP A 256 -25.75 -16.14 40.34
N ALA A 257 -26.67 -16.77 39.59
CA ALA A 257 -28.10 -16.65 39.83
C ALA A 257 -28.51 -17.23 41.19
N ASP A 258 -27.95 -18.38 41.57
CA ASP A 258 -28.19 -19.03 42.87
C ASP A 258 -27.63 -18.17 44.02
N ALA A 259 -26.44 -17.60 43.86
CA ALA A 259 -25.83 -16.69 44.82
C ALA A 259 -26.66 -15.40 44.98
N GLN A 260 -27.15 -14.82 43.88
CA GLN A 260 -28.08 -13.69 43.94
C GLN A 260 -29.40 -14.06 44.61
N GLY A 261 -29.92 -15.27 44.37
CA GLY A 261 -31.08 -15.81 45.05
C GLY A 261 -30.87 -15.93 46.56
N ALA A 262 -29.74 -16.52 46.97
CA ALA A 262 -29.36 -16.67 48.37
C ALA A 262 -29.18 -15.30 49.06
N LEU A 263 -28.54 -14.34 48.40
CA LEU A 263 -28.42 -12.97 48.91
C LEU A 263 -29.79 -12.32 49.13
N ARG A 264 -30.72 -12.44 48.18
CA ARG A 264 -32.08 -11.93 48.34
C ARG A 264 -32.83 -12.60 49.49
N SER A 265 -32.63 -13.90 49.70
CA SER A 265 -33.20 -14.63 50.84
C SER A 265 -32.63 -14.13 52.18
N LEU A 266 -31.31 -14.01 52.30
CA LEU A 266 -30.65 -13.47 53.48
C LEU A 266 -31.06 -12.01 53.76
N MET A 267 -31.20 -11.19 52.72
CA MET A 267 -31.70 -9.82 52.89
C MET A 267 -33.12 -9.79 53.45
N LYS A 268 -34.00 -10.71 53.05
CA LYS A 268 -35.36 -10.83 53.61
C LYS A 268 -35.34 -11.29 55.07
N GLU A 269 -34.40 -12.17 55.44
CA GLU A 269 -34.24 -12.62 56.82
C GLU A 269 -33.68 -11.51 57.73
N VAL A 270 -32.64 -10.80 57.30
CA VAL A 270 -32.00 -9.71 58.06
C VAL A 270 -32.92 -8.49 58.16
N TYR A 271 -33.55 -8.10 57.04
CA TYR A 271 -34.52 -7.01 56.99
C TYR A 271 -35.94 -7.57 56.96
N SER A 272 -36.31 -8.25 58.04
CA SER A 272 -37.69 -8.68 58.24
C SER A 272 -38.63 -7.45 58.18
N PRO A 273 -39.89 -7.61 57.73
CA PRO A 273 -40.83 -6.48 57.64
C PRO A 273 -41.03 -5.80 58.99
N GLU A 274 -40.92 -6.57 60.08
CA GLU A 274 -40.94 -6.08 61.45
C GLU A 274 -39.71 -5.23 61.77
N ALA A 275 -38.50 -5.69 61.40
CA ALA A 275 -37.27 -4.92 61.59
C ALA A 275 -37.29 -3.61 60.78
N VAL A 276 -37.77 -3.65 59.53
CA VAL A 276 -37.95 -2.44 58.71
C VAL A 276 -38.99 -1.50 59.34
N GLY A 277 -40.10 -2.04 59.87
CA GLY A 277 -41.10 -1.28 60.61
C GLY A 277 -40.52 -0.62 61.86
N ALA A 278 -39.74 -1.36 62.65
CA ALA A 278 -39.06 -0.86 63.84
C ALA A 278 -38.04 0.24 63.50
N LEU A 279 -37.25 0.06 62.44
CA LEU A 279 -36.30 1.07 61.97
C LEU A 279 -37.01 2.35 61.51
N ARG A 280 -38.16 2.24 60.82
CA ARG A 280 -38.98 3.41 60.44
C ARG A 280 -39.55 4.13 61.66
N ASN A 281 -40.04 3.38 62.65
CA ASN A 281 -40.56 3.96 63.88
C ASN A 281 -39.46 4.64 64.69
N TYR A 282 -38.27 4.04 64.75
CA TYR A 282 -37.11 4.65 65.40
C TYR A 282 -36.66 5.92 64.69
N ALA A 283 -36.62 5.92 63.35
CA ALA A 283 -36.33 7.11 62.57
C ALA A 283 -37.34 8.25 62.82
N ALA A 284 -38.64 7.93 62.85
CA ALA A 284 -39.67 8.90 63.19
C ALA A 284 -39.50 9.43 64.63
N HIS A 285 -39.20 8.55 65.59
CA HIS A 285 -38.92 8.96 66.96
C HIS A 285 -37.68 9.87 67.06
N LEU A 286 -36.62 9.59 66.30
CA LEU A 286 -35.44 10.45 66.25
C LEU A 286 -35.77 11.83 65.68
N GLN A 287 -36.56 11.90 64.60
CA GLN A 287 -37.03 13.17 64.04
C GLN A 287 -37.89 13.97 65.04
N ASP A 288 -38.82 13.30 65.73
CA ASP A 288 -39.63 13.93 66.78
C ASP A 288 -38.76 14.40 67.95
N ALA A 289 -37.76 13.61 68.34
CA ALA A 289 -36.83 13.97 69.41
C ALA A 289 -35.99 15.19 69.00
N GLU A 290 -35.50 15.24 67.77
CA GLU A 290 -34.82 16.42 67.20
C GLU A 290 -35.73 17.64 67.28
N LEU A 291 -36.97 17.56 66.75
CA LEU A 291 -37.94 18.66 66.82
C LEU A 291 -38.17 19.13 68.26
N ARG A 292 -38.43 18.21 69.19
CA ARG A 292 -38.62 18.54 70.62
C ARG A 292 -37.39 19.22 71.22
N THR A 293 -36.18 18.76 70.89
CA THR A 293 -34.96 19.42 71.37
C THR A 293 -34.79 20.81 70.77
N THR A 294 -35.10 20.99 69.48
CA THR A 294 -35.06 22.32 68.85
C THR A 294 -36.10 23.27 69.43
N ASP A 295 -37.31 22.80 69.74
CA ASP A 295 -38.35 23.61 70.35
C ASP A 295 -38.03 23.93 71.82
N ARG A 296 -37.47 22.99 72.57
CA ARG A 296 -36.94 23.26 73.92
C ARG A 296 -35.81 24.29 73.87
N LEU A 297 -34.91 24.20 72.91
CA LEU A 297 -33.85 25.20 72.71
C LEU A 297 -34.44 26.57 72.39
N ARG A 298 -35.43 26.65 71.50
CA ARG A 298 -36.14 27.91 71.19
C ARG A 298 -36.84 28.49 72.41
N ASN A 299 -37.53 27.66 73.19
CA ASN A 299 -38.23 28.10 74.40
C ASN A 299 -37.24 28.60 75.45
N LEU A 300 -36.17 27.86 75.73
CA LEU A 300 -35.11 28.31 76.65
C LEU A 300 -34.42 29.59 76.15
N GLN A 301 -34.21 29.72 74.84
CA GLN A 301 -33.70 30.97 74.24
C GLN A 301 -34.68 32.13 74.43
N ALA A 302 -35.99 31.89 74.31
CA ALA A 302 -37.02 32.91 74.55
C ALA A 302 -37.11 33.29 76.04
N GLU A 303 -37.05 32.32 76.95
CA GLU A 303 -36.99 32.58 78.40
C GLU A 303 -35.74 33.40 78.75
N LEU A 304 -34.57 33.03 78.24
CA LEU A 304 -33.34 33.80 78.41
C LEU A 304 -33.46 35.22 77.83
N ALA A 305 -34.12 35.35 76.67
CA ALA A 305 -34.40 36.64 76.04
C ALA A 305 -35.31 37.53 76.90
N ASP A 306 -36.31 36.97 77.59
CA ASP A 306 -37.19 37.69 78.53
C ASP A 306 -36.41 38.23 79.74
N TYR A 307 -35.39 37.50 80.19
CA TYR A 307 -34.43 37.96 81.20
C TYR A 307 -33.39 38.97 80.65
N GLY A 308 -33.46 39.33 79.36
CA GLY A 308 -32.55 40.27 78.71
C GLY A 308 -31.22 39.67 78.26
N VAL A 309 -31.05 38.34 78.39
CA VAL A 309 -29.83 37.63 78.00
C VAL A 309 -29.87 37.34 76.50
N GLY A 310 -28.88 37.85 75.76
CA GLY A 310 -28.73 37.55 74.32
C GLY A 310 -29.65 38.33 73.38
N THR A 311 -30.47 39.27 73.87
CA THR A 311 -31.25 40.21 73.05
C THR A 311 -30.54 41.55 72.90
N ALA A 312 -30.46 42.07 71.66
CA ALA A 312 -29.86 43.38 71.41
C ALA A 312 -30.70 44.48 72.10
N GLY A 313 -30.11 45.15 73.11
CA GLY A 313 -30.78 46.14 73.96
C GLY A 313 -31.33 45.60 75.30
N GLY A 314 -31.16 44.30 75.59
CA GLY A 314 -31.61 43.65 76.83
C GLY A 314 -30.66 43.79 78.04
N GLU A 315 -29.43 44.30 77.83
CA GLU A 315 -28.35 44.35 78.85
C GLU A 315 -28.76 45.06 80.15
N GLY A 316 -29.64 46.05 80.08
CA GLY A 316 -30.14 46.76 81.26
C GLY A 316 -31.06 45.89 82.12
N LYS A 317 -31.96 45.12 81.49
CA LYS A 317 -32.86 44.18 82.19
C LYS A 317 -32.08 43.00 82.75
N GLU A 318 -31.08 42.50 82.01
CA GLU A 318 -30.22 41.43 82.49
C GLU A 318 -29.43 41.83 83.75
N LYS A 319 -28.81 43.02 83.74
CA LYS A 319 -28.08 43.54 84.90
C LYS A 319 -29.01 43.74 86.10
N LEU A 320 -30.19 44.32 85.89
CA LEU A 320 -31.20 44.50 86.94
C LEU A 320 -31.69 43.16 87.50
N MET A 321 -31.98 42.16 86.67
CA MET A 321 -32.42 40.84 87.13
C MET A 321 -31.31 40.10 87.88
N ARG A 322 -30.05 40.24 87.45
CA ARG A 322 -28.88 39.69 88.15
C ARG A 322 -28.66 40.35 89.50
N GLU A 323 -28.83 41.67 89.60
CA GLU A 323 -28.79 42.42 90.85
C GLU A 323 -29.96 42.06 91.77
N MET A 324 -31.19 41.96 91.24
CA MET A 324 -32.37 41.52 91.99
C MET A 324 -32.22 40.09 92.53
N ALA A 325 -31.67 39.16 91.75
CA ALA A 325 -31.37 37.81 92.21
C ALA A 325 -30.31 37.80 93.32
N ARG A 326 -29.29 38.65 93.21
CA ARG A 326 -28.26 38.82 94.25
C ARG A 326 -28.86 39.39 95.54
N VAL A 327 -29.63 40.46 95.44
CA VAL A 327 -30.29 41.12 96.57
C VAL A 327 -31.32 40.20 97.22
N HIS A 328 -32.12 39.45 96.44
CA HIS A 328 -33.05 38.46 96.98
C HIS A 328 -32.30 37.35 97.73
N GLY A 329 -31.17 36.87 97.21
CA GLY A 329 -30.33 35.88 97.91
C GLY A 329 -29.75 36.41 99.22
N GLU A 330 -29.34 37.69 99.26
CA GLU A 330 -28.91 38.37 100.47
C GLU A 330 -30.08 38.57 101.46
N MET A 331 -31.27 38.95 100.97
CA MET A 331 -32.48 39.12 101.76
C MET A 331 -33.02 37.81 102.33
N THR A 332 -33.00 36.70 101.58
CA THR A 332 -33.37 35.38 102.11
C THR A 332 -32.44 34.92 103.21
N ARG A 333 -31.13 35.18 103.09
CA ARG A 333 -30.17 34.91 104.17
C ARG A 333 -30.47 35.75 105.41
N GLN A 334 -30.79 37.04 105.23
CA GLN A 334 -31.19 37.90 106.33
C GLN A 334 -32.52 37.47 106.97
N ILE A 335 -33.50 37.00 106.19
CA ILE A 335 -34.75 36.44 106.72
C ILE A 335 -34.49 35.16 107.50
N GLU A 336 -33.62 34.26 107.00
CA GLU A 336 -33.20 33.07 107.73
C GLU A 336 -32.47 33.43 109.03
N GLU A 337 -31.67 34.50 109.04
CA GLU A 337 -31.01 35.04 110.24
C GLU A 337 -32.01 35.65 111.23
N VAL A 338 -32.96 36.47 110.75
CA VAL A 338 -34.00 37.08 111.60
C VAL A 338 -34.99 36.04 112.12
N GLN A 339 -35.33 35.00 111.35
CA GLN A 339 -36.11 33.86 111.84
C GLN A 339 -35.38 33.14 112.98
N LYS A 340 -34.08 32.88 112.81
CA LYS A 340 -33.24 32.32 113.89
C LYS A 340 -33.18 33.22 115.12
N ASP A 341 -33.20 34.55 114.94
CA ASP A 341 -33.18 35.50 116.06
C ASP A 341 -34.57 35.71 116.72
N LEU A 342 -35.67 35.54 115.97
CA LEU A 342 -37.04 35.51 116.52
C LEU A 342 -37.31 34.23 117.33
N GLU A 343 -36.83 33.08 116.84
CA GLU A 343 -36.83 31.83 117.60
C GLU A 343 -36.08 31.99 118.93
N ARG A 344 -34.96 32.74 118.94
CA ARG A 344 -34.22 33.06 120.17
C ARG A 344 -34.94 33.99 121.14
N LEU A 345 -35.82 34.87 120.67
CA LEU A 345 -36.58 35.83 121.51
C LEU A 345 -37.90 35.26 122.03
N GLN A 346 -38.42 34.16 121.46
CA GLN A 346 -39.58 33.44 122.00
C GLN A 346 -39.21 32.48 123.15
N ASP A 347 -37.93 32.12 123.27
CA ASP A 347 -37.40 31.17 124.27
C ASP A 347 -36.74 31.84 125.50
N GLY A 348 -36.92 33.15 125.71
CA GLY A 348 -36.42 33.91 126.88
C GLY A 348 -37.52 34.67 127.62
#